data_AF-A0A7X7J4E9-F1
#
_entry.id   AF-A0A7X7J4E9-F1
#
_cell.length_a   1.000
_cell.length_b   1.000
_cell.length_c   1.000
_cell.angle_alpha   90.00
_cell.angle_beta   90.00
_cell.angle_gamma   90.00
#
_symmetry.space_group_name_H-M   'P 1'
#
loop_
_entity.id
_entity.type
_entity.pdbx_description
1 polymer ?
#
loop_
_entity_poly.entity_id
_entity_poly.type
_entity_poly.pdbx_seq_one_letter_code
_entity_poly.pdbx_strand_id
1 'polypeptide(L)'
;MSTLVGLAGTAGRRFALTCPTCLFTKDSPPRVKPLLYIYRVLFTGIHLMRTGEVEANLVRLNEGFKHPAIADLIARKMAGPEKATLPDTEMAFHEREYHRLRTELEQAGQKSGLPEAPSTRDALNDLLVRVRMGPQ
;
A
#
# COMPACT_ATOMS: atom_id res chain seq x y z
N MET A 1 44.39 -12.08 -21.93
CA MET A 1 44.34 -10.67 -21.50
C MET A 1 43.37 -9.98 -22.47
N SER A 2 42.10 -9.71 -22.16
CA SER A 2 41.55 -9.13 -20.95
C SER A 2 40.23 -9.77 -20.54
N THR A 3 40.11 -9.93 -19.24
CA THR A 3 38.96 -10.27 -18.43
C THR A 3 37.85 -9.24 -18.62
N LEU A 4 36.66 -9.65 -19.05
CA LEU A 4 35.45 -8.83 -18.98
C LEU A 4 34.69 -9.23 -17.72
N VAL A 5 34.80 -8.35 -16.74
CA VAL A 5 34.27 -8.40 -15.39
C VAL A 5 32.75 -8.52 -15.42
N GLY A 6 32.24 -9.47 -14.65
CA GLY A 6 30.82 -9.61 -14.37
C GLY A 6 30.31 -8.50 -13.45
N LEU A 7 29.07 -8.10 -13.69
CA LEU A 7 28.20 -7.39 -12.75
C LEU A 7 26.81 -8.03 -12.83
N ALA A 8 26.73 -9.25 -12.31
CA ALA A 8 25.49 -9.75 -11.73
C ALA A 8 25.43 -9.18 -10.31
N GLY A 9 24.48 -8.30 -10.02
CA GLY A 9 24.35 -7.74 -8.68
C GLY A 9 23.26 -6.69 -8.56
N THR A 10 22.24 -7.03 -7.78
CA THR A 10 21.17 -6.18 -7.25
C THR A 10 20.01 -5.89 -8.20
N ALA A 11 19.12 -6.87 -8.30
CA ALA A 11 17.69 -6.66 -8.55
C ALA A 11 17.12 -5.76 -7.43
N GLY A 12 17.34 -4.45 -7.57
CA GLY A 12 16.66 -3.44 -6.76
C GLY A 12 15.16 -3.61 -6.91
N ARG A 13 14.47 -3.64 -5.77
CA ARG A 13 13.03 -3.85 -5.57
C ARG A 13 12.20 -2.92 -6.46
N ARG A 14 12.01 -3.30 -7.72
CA ARG A 14 11.02 -2.67 -8.60
C ARG A 14 9.65 -3.17 -8.16
N PHE A 15 9.04 -2.45 -7.23
CA PHE A 15 7.58 -2.46 -7.08
C PHE A 15 7.01 -2.07 -8.45
N ALA A 16 6.64 -3.08 -9.23
CA ALA A 16 6.06 -2.95 -10.56
C ALA A 16 4.67 -2.31 -10.43
N LEU A 17 4.65 -0.98 -10.43
CA LEU A 17 3.44 -0.16 -10.48
C LEU A 17 3.60 0.88 -11.60
N THR A 18 4.08 0.45 -12.77
CA THR A 18 4.55 1.34 -13.84
C THR A 18 3.43 2.00 -14.67
N CYS A 19 2.16 1.89 -14.27
CA CYS A 19 1.08 2.68 -14.86
C CYS A 19 -0.04 2.93 -13.84
N PRO A 20 -0.15 4.14 -13.25
CA PRO A 20 -1.26 4.49 -12.35
C PRO A 20 -2.59 4.57 -13.09
N THR A 21 -2.60 5.11 -14.32
CA THR A 21 -3.83 5.36 -15.09
C THR A 21 -4.66 4.09 -15.25
N CYS A 22 -4.04 2.96 -15.60
CA CYS A 22 -4.74 1.68 -15.75
C CYS A 22 -5.44 1.17 -14.48
N LEU A 23 -5.00 1.57 -13.27
CA LEU A 23 -5.64 1.16 -12.00
C LEU A 23 -6.89 2.00 -11.71
N PHE A 24 -6.93 3.25 -12.18
CA PHE A 24 -8.06 4.15 -12.01
C PHE A 24 -9.14 3.95 -13.09
N THR A 25 -8.77 3.50 -14.29
CA THR A 25 -9.70 3.31 -15.43
C THR A 25 -10.34 1.91 -15.50
N LYS A 26 -10.10 1.02 -14.53
CA LYS A 26 -10.63 -0.36 -14.60
C LYS A 26 -12.16 -0.42 -14.50
N ASP A 27 -12.80 0.64 -14.00
CA ASP A 27 -14.24 0.86 -14.02
C ASP A 27 -14.56 2.25 -14.58
N SER A 28 -15.41 2.33 -15.62
CA SER A 28 -16.07 3.57 -16.05
C SER A 28 -17.55 3.53 -15.64
N PRO A 29 -18.02 4.41 -14.74
CA PRO A 29 -17.36 5.56 -14.12
C PRO A 29 -16.46 5.21 -12.91
N PRO A 30 -15.43 6.03 -12.61
CA PRO A 30 -14.52 5.79 -11.50
C PRO A 30 -15.26 5.82 -10.16
N ARG A 31 -15.12 4.72 -9.42
CA ARG A 31 -15.82 4.51 -8.15
C ARG A 31 -14.96 4.95 -6.97
N VAL A 32 -15.58 5.49 -5.93
CA VAL A 32 -14.91 5.87 -4.67
C VAL A 32 -14.26 4.65 -3.97
N LYS A 33 -14.82 3.45 -4.13
CA LYS A 33 -14.38 2.23 -3.42
C LYS A 33 -12.96 1.76 -3.83
N PRO A 34 -12.63 1.55 -5.12
CA PRO A 34 -11.26 1.28 -5.56
C PRO A 34 -10.23 2.30 -5.08
N LEU A 35 -10.58 3.59 -5.10
CA LEU A 35 -9.68 4.65 -4.68
C LEU A 35 -9.31 4.56 -3.19
N LEU A 36 -10.30 4.30 -2.32
CA LEU A 36 -10.04 4.07 -0.89
C LEU A 36 -9.15 2.85 -0.63
N TYR A 37 -9.23 1.81 -1.47
CA TYR A 37 -8.33 0.65 -1.35
C TYR A 37 -6.89 1.01 -1.64
N ILE A 38 -6.62 1.85 -2.64
CA ILE A 38 -5.28 2.32 -2.97
C ILE A 38 -4.68 3.10 -1.81
N TYR A 39 -5.43 4.07 -1.28
CA TYR A 39 -4.99 4.84 -0.13
C TYR A 39 -4.71 3.97 1.09
N ARG A 40 -5.53 2.94 1.33
CA ARG A 40 -5.30 1.99 2.42
C ARG A 40 -3.96 1.28 2.29
N VAL A 41 -3.67 0.72 1.12
CA VAL A 41 -2.41 -0.01 0.89
C VAL A 41 -1.19 0.90 1.05
N LEU A 42 -1.26 2.12 0.52
CA LEU A 42 -0.16 3.09 0.63
C LEU A 42 0.05 3.54 2.07
N PHE A 43 -1.01 3.89 2.80
CA PHE A 43 -0.91 4.36 4.17
C PHE A 43 -0.46 3.26 5.13
N THR A 44 -1.04 2.06 4.99
CA THR A 44 -0.59 0.88 5.76
C THR A 44 0.89 0.60 5.47
N GLY A 45 1.32 0.69 4.21
CA GLY A 45 2.72 0.51 3.83
C GLY A 45 3.65 1.54 4.50
N ILE A 46 3.30 2.84 4.42
CA ILE A 46 4.14 3.90 5.01
C ILE A 46 4.17 3.76 6.53
N HIS A 47 3.03 3.49 7.16
CA HIS A 47 2.94 3.27 8.60
C HIS A 47 3.79 2.08 9.04
N LEU A 48 3.71 0.96 8.32
CA LEU A 48 4.51 -0.24 8.55
C LEU A 48 6.01 0.07 8.44
N MET A 49 6.44 0.77 7.40
CA MET A 49 7.86 1.09 7.23
C MET A 49 8.39 2.01 8.34
N ARG A 50 7.54 2.88 8.90
CA ARG A 50 7.90 3.82 9.98
C ARG A 50 7.89 3.20 11.38
N THR A 51 6.92 2.34 11.66
CA THR A 51 6.63 1.86 13.03
C THR A 51 6.91 0.38 13.21
N GLY A 52 6.93 -0.41 12.14
CA GLY A 52 6.95 -1.87 12.20
C GLY A 52 5.60 -2.51 12.47
N GLU A 53 4.52 -1.72 12.62
CA GLU A 53 3.17 -2.21 12.94
C GLU A 53 2.26 -2.19 11.70
N VAL A 54 1.36 -3.19 11.61
CA VAL A 54 0.37 -3.27 10.53
C VAL A 54 -0.97 -2.71 11.02
N GLU A 55 -1.37 -1.56 10.49
CA GLU A 55 -2.71 -0.99 10.69
C GLU A 55 -3.45 -0.91 9.36
N ALA A 56 -4.67 -1.46 9.31
CA ALA A 56 -5.50 -1.54 8.10
C ALA A 56 -6.74 -0.62 8.19
N ASN A 57 -7.01 -0.04 9.36
CA ASN A 57 -8.09 0.89 9.59
C ASN A 57 -7.70 2.29 9.08
N LEU A 58 -8.33 2.68 7.97
CA LEU A 58 -8.12 3.99 7.34
C LEU A 58 -8.43 5.17 8.26
N VAL A 59 -9.40 5.05 9.17
CA VAL A 59 -9.75 6.15 10.09
C VAL A 59 -8.59 6.39 11.06
N ARG A 60 -8.07 5.31 11.67
CA ARG A 60 -6.91 5.38 12.57
C ARG A 60 -5.65 5.86 11.86
N LEU A 61 -5.39 5.36 10.65
CA LEU A 61 -4.28 5.86 9.84
C LEU A 61 -4.41 7.35 9.56
N ASN A 62 -5.63 7.84 9.29
CA ASN A 62 -5.87 9.24 9.00
C ASN A 62 -5.66 10.17 10.22
N GLU A 63 -5.74 9.67 11.46
CA GLU A 63 -5.37 10.45 12.65
C GLU A 63 -3.89 10.87 12.62
N GLY A 64 -3.03 9.98 12.11
CA GLY A 64 -1.60 10.22 11.96
C GLY A 64 -1.24 11.01 10.68
N PHE A 65 -1.82 10.65 9.54
CA PHE A 65 -1.51 11.29 8.25
C PHE A 65 -2.25 12.61 8.02
N LYS A 66 -3.40 12.82 8.68
CA LYS A 66 -4.25 14.02 8.58
C LYS A 66 -4.52 14.46 7.14
N HIS A 67 -4.84 13.52 6.25
CA HIS A 67 -4.99 13.79 4.83
C HIS A 67 -6.43 14.22 4.51
N PRO A 68 -6.71 15.50 4.18
CA PRO A 68 -8.08 16.02 4.07
C PRO A 68 -8.91 15.29 3.02
N ALA A 69 -8.31 14.99 1.85
CA ALA A 69 -9.01 14.31 0.76
C ALA A 69 -9.53 12.91 1.14
N ILE A 70 -8.90 12.22 2.10
CA ILE A 70 -9.36 10.89 2.52
C ILE A 70 -10.51 11.00 3.52
N ALA A 71 -10.48 12.01 4.38
CA ALA A 71 -11.62 12.31 5.25
C ALA A 71 -12.87 12.58 4.41
N ASP A 72 -12.73 13.36 3.33
CA ASP A 72 -13.81 13.64 2.39
C ASP A 72 -14.30 12.39 1.66
N LEU A 73 -13.38 11.53 1.17
CA LEU A 73 -13.76 10.27 0.51
C LEU A 73 -14.45 9.28 1.48
N ILE A 74 -14.02 9.22 2.74
CA ILE A 74 -14.65 8.40 3.78
C ILE A 74 -16.06 8.95 4.07
N ALA A 75 -16.20 10.26 4.27
CA ALA A 75 -17.49 10.90 4.51
C ALA A 75 -18.45 10.68 3.34
N ARG A 76 -17.98 10.83 2.09
CA ARG A 76 -18.76 10.55 0.87
C ARG A 76 -19.20 9.09 0.77
N LYS A 77 -18.34 8.13 1.14
CA LYS A 77 -18.69 6.71 1.20
C LYS A 77 -19.73 6.41 2.29
N MET A 78 -19.69 7.12 3.42
CA MET A 78 -20.62 6.94 4.53
C MET A 78 -21.97 7.63 4.29
N ALA A 79 -21.99 8.77 3.61
CA ALA A 79 -23.18 9.58 3.35
C ALA A 79 -23.90 9.23 2.04
N GLY A 80 -23.19 8.70 1.05
CA GLY A 80 -23.71 8.41 -0.29
C GLY A 80 -24.14 6.95 -0.49
N PRO A 81 -24.91 6.65 -1.54
CA PRO A 81 -25.13 5.26 -1.97
C PRO A 81 -23.80 4.58 -2.31
N GLU A 82 -23.73 3.25 -2.21
CA GLU A 82 -22.51 2.42 -2.36
C GLU A 82 -21.75 2.60 -3.70
N LYS A 83 -22.30 3.40 -4.63
CA LYS A 83 -21.79 3.74 -5.96
C LYS A 83 -21.59 5.25 -6.18
N ALA A 84 -21.10 5.99 -5.18
CA ALA A 84 -20.66 7.36 -5.41
C ALA A 84 -19.56 7.38 -6.49
N THR A 85 -19.79 8.16 -7.55
CA THR A 85 -18.86 8.38 -8.67
C THR A 85 -17.98 9.59 -8.38
N LEU A 86 -16.69 9.49 -8.69
CA LEU A 86 -15.81 10.66 -8.70
C LEU A 86 -15.93 11.40 -10.04
N PRO A 87 -15.99 12.75 -10.03
CA PRO A 87 -15.80 13.51 -11.26
C PRO A 87 -14.35 13.39 -11.75
N ASP A 88 -14.16 13.40 -13.06
CA ASP A 88 -12.83 13.28 -13.68
C ASP A 88 -11.85 14.38 -13.24
N THR A 89 -12.37 15.53 -12.82
CA THR A 89 -11.58 16.64 -12.26
C THR A 89 -10.90 16.30 -10.93
N GLU A 90 -11.48 15.41 -10.13
CA GLU A 90 -10.86 14.91 -8.88
C GLU A 90 -9.84 13.79 -9.18
N MET A 91 -9.94 13.12 -10.32
CA MET A 91 -9.03 12.02 -10.68
C MET A 91 -7.57 12.49 -10.82
N ALA A 92 -7.34 13.61 -11.52
CA ALA A 92 -6.00 14.16 -11.70
C ALA A 92 -5.34 14.56 -10.35
N PHE A 93 -6.16 14.99 -9.38
CA PHE A 93 -5.68 15.25 -8.02
C PHE A 93 -5.22 13.96 -7.33
N HIS A 94 -6.04 12.91 -7.37
CA HIS A 94 -5.73 11.63 -6.75
C HIS A 94 -4.53 10.92 -7.39
N GLU A 95 -4.33 11.08 -8.70
CA GLU A 95 -3.15 10.56 -9.39
C GLU A 95 -1.86 11.23 -8.90
N ARG A 96 -1.87 12.56 -8.74
CA ARG A 96 -0.73 13.30 -8.17
C ARG A 96 -0.42 12.86 -6.74
N GLU A 97 -1.45 12.72 -5.90
CA GLU A 97 -1.27 12.25 -4.52
C GLU A 97 -0.77 10.81 -4.46
N TYR A 98 -1.24 9.94 -5.37
CA TYR A 98 -0.72 8.58 -5.49
C TYR A 98 0.79 8.58 -5.76
N HIS A 99 1.27 9.39 -6.71
CA HIS A 99 2.70 9.49 -7.01
C HIS A 99 3.50 9.99 -5.81
N ARG A 100 3.01 11.04 -5.14
CA ARG A 100 3.65 11.58 -3.93
C ARG A 100 3.76 10.53 -2.83
N LEU A 101 2.66 9.85 -2.50
CA LEU A 101 2.63 8.84 -1.45
C LEU A 101 3.48 7.62 -1.78
N ARG A 102 3.58 7.26 -3.05
CA ARG A 102 4.49 6.19 -3.49
C ARG A 102 5.96 6.58 -3.26
N THR A 103 6.35 7.80 -3.60
CA THR A 103 7.70 8.30 -3.29
C THR A 103 7.95 8.30 -1.78
N GLU A 104 6.98 8.71 -0.97
CA GLU A 104 7.08 8.66 0.49
C GLU A 104 7.23 7.22 1.02
N LEU A 105 6.49 6.26 0.46
CA LEU A 105 6.63 4.84 0.79
C LEU A 105 8.03 4.31 0.48
N GLU A 106 8.57 4.65 -0.69
CA GLU A 106 9.92 4.24 -1.09
C GLU A 106 10.98 4.83 -0.15
N GLN A 107 10.87 6.11 0.20
CA GLN A 107 11.75 6.76 1.18
C GLN A 107 11.63 6.16 2.58
N ALA A 108 10.41 5.82 3.01
CA ALA A 108 10.17 5.16 4.29
C ALA A 108 10.80 3.76 4.30
N GLY A 109 10.69 3.01 3.20
CA GLY A 109 11.31 1.71 3.03
C GLY A 109 12.85 1.77 3.09
N GLN A 110 13.47 2.76 2.46
CA GLN A 110 14.93 2.95 2.53
C GLN A 110 15.44 3.27 3.94
N LYS A 111 14.60 3.88 4.79
CA LYS A 111 14.93 4.22 6.18
C LYS A 111 14.52 3.15 7.18
N SER A 112 13.76 2.16 6.76
CA SER A 112 13.17 1.18 7.67
C SER A 112 14.25 0.23 8.19
N GLY A 113 14.20 -0.05 9.50
CA GLY A 113 15.02 -1.09 10.13
C GLY A 113 14.46 -2.50 9.95
N LEU A 114 13.38 -2.65 9.16
CA LEU A 114 12.76 -3.96 8.93
C LEU A 114 13.71 -4.88 8.13
N PRO A 115 13.79 -6.16 8.51
CA PRO A 115 14.61 -7.12 7.80
C PRO A 115 14.09 -7.34 6.37
N GLU A 116 15.00 -7.63 5.44
CA GLU A 116 14.64 -7.86 4.03
C GLU A 116 13.81 -9.13 3.83
N ALA A 117 13.94 -10.10 4.75
CA ALA A 117 13.16 -11.34 4.74
C ALA A 117 12.56 -11.61 6.13
N PRO A 118 11.36 -12.20 6.19
CA PRO A 118 10.75 -12.62 7.44
C PRO A 118 11.52 -13.82 8.03
N SER A 119 11.87 -13.74 9.32
CA SER A 119 12.53 -14.82 10.06
C SER A 119 11.55 -15.78 10.75
N THR A 120 10.25 -15.48 10.73
CA THR A 120 9.23 -16.18 11.53
C THR A 120 8.57 -17.36 10.84
N ARG A 121 9.08 -17.78 9.66
CA ARG A 121 8.47 -18.86 8.86
C ARG A 121 8.31 -20.16 9.64
N ASP A 122 9.36 -20.57 10.37
CA ASP A 122 9.36 -21.83 11.10
C ASP A 122 8.39 -21.78 12.28
N ALA A 123 8.43 -20.70 13.07
CA ALA A 123 7.50 -20.49 14.18
C ALA A 123 6.03 -20.42 13.72
N LEU A 124 5.77 -19.83 12.55
CA LEU A 124 4.44 -19.81 11.94
C LEU A 124 4.00 -21.20 11.50
N ASN A 125 4.90 -21.98 10.89
CA ASN A 125 4.62 -23.36 10.52
C ASN A 125 4.26 -24.19 11.76
N ASP A 126 5.02 -24.08 12.85
CA ASP A 126 4.75 -24.79 14.10
C ASP A 126 3.41 -24.40 14.73
N LEU A 127 3.07 -23.11 14.69
CA LEU A 127 1.75 -22.64 15.10
C LEU A 127 0.63 -23.27 14.26
N LEU A 128 0.78 -23.28 12.93
CA LEU A 128 -0.21 -23.86 12.02
C LEU A 128 -0.38 -25.36 12.23
N VAL A 129 0.71 -26.10 12.44
CA VAL A 129 0.68 -27.53 12.77
C VAL A 129 -0.10 -27.76 14.07
N ARG A 130 0.20 -27.01 15.14
CA ARG A 130 -0.54 -27.15 16.42
C ARG A 130 -2.02 -26.86 16.27
N VAL A 131 -2.39 -25.78 15.58
CA VAL A 131 -3.79 -25.43 15.33
C VAL A 131 -4.49 -26.51 14.48
N ARG A 132 -3.78 -27.08 13.50
CA ARG A 132 -4.31 -28.12 12.62
C ARG A 132 -4.55 -29.45 13.34
N MET A 133 -3.63 -29.84 14.24
CA MET A 133 -3.71 -31.10 14.97
C MET A 133 -4.67 -31.05 16.16
N GLY A 134 -5.10 -29.85 16.58
CA GLY A 134 -5.98 -29.64 17.73
C GLY A 134 -5.24 -29.82 19.06
N PRO A 135 -5.83 -29.39 20.19
CA PRO A 135 -5.35 -29.79 21.51
C PRO A 135 -5.45 -31.31 21.63
N GLN A 136 -4.36 -31.97 22.04
CA GLN A 136 -4.41 -33.37 22.47
C GLN A 136 -5.14 -33.49 23.80
#